data_AF-A0A848IWQ4-F1
#
_entry.id   AF-A0A848IWQ4-F1
#
_cell.length_a   1.000
_cell.length_b   1.000
_cell.length_c   1.000
_cell.angle_alpha   90.00
_cell.angle_beta   90.00
_cell.angle_gamma   90.00
#
_symmetry.space_group_name_H-M   'P 1'
#
loop_
_entity.id
_entity.type
_entity.pdbx_description
1 polymer ?
#
loop_
_entity_poly.entity_id
_entity_poly.type
_entity_poly.pdbx_seq_one_letter_code
_entity_poly.pdbx_strand_id
1 'polypeptide(L)' 'MANPKLEVLTPANSQIIFIDQQPQMAFGVQSIDRQVLKNNVVGLAKAARVFNIPTTITTVESESFSG' A
#
# COMPACT_ATOMS: atom_id res chain seq x y z
N MET A 1 23.20 21.27 -6.53
CA MET A 1 22.74 19.92 -6.11
C MET A 1 21.26 19.82 -6.42
N ALA A 2 20.78 18.67 -6.91
CA ALA A 2 19.34 18.47 -7.15
C ALA A 2 18.58 18.50 -5.82
N ASN A 3 17.33 19.00 -5.82
CA ASN A 3 16.48 18.96 -4.63
C ASN A 3 16.00 17.51 -4.44
N PRO A 4 16.36 16.83 -3.34
CA PRO A 4 16.00 15.42 -3.12
C PRO A 4 14.47 15.20 -3.09
N LYS A 5 13.67 16.24 -2.86
CA LYS A 5 12.19 16.16 -2.90
C LYS A 5 11.60 16.10 -4.31
N LEU A 6 12.40 16.40 -5.34
CA LEU A 6 11.98 16.43 -6.74
C LEU A 6 12.52 15.24 -7.55
N GLU A 7 13.23 14.32 -6.89
CA GLU A 7 13.71 13.10 -7.53
C GLU A 7 12.54 12.19 -7.91
N VAL A 8 12.63 11.59 -9.10
CA VAL A 8 11.68 10.54 -9.49
C VAL A 8 11.90 9.29 -8.64
N LEU A 9 10.82 8.56 -8.38
CA LEU A 9 10.91 7.30 -7.64
C LEU A 9 11.59 6.23 -8.48
N THR A 10 12.51 5.54 -7.84
CA THR A 10 13.25 4.38 -8.33
C THR A 10 13.14 3.27 -7.28
N PRO A 11 13.40 2.02 -7.64
CA PRO A 11 13.42 0.96 -6.64
C PRO A 11 14.47 1.15 -5.52
N ALA A 12 15.53 1.91 -5.78
CA ALA A 12 16.62 2.13 -4.83
C ALA A 12 16.39 3.31 -3.86
N ASN A 13 15.47 4.23 -4.18
CA ASN A 13 15.15 5.40 -3.34
C ASN A 13 13.71 5.39 -2.81
N SER A 14 13.01 4.24 -2.89
CA SER A 14 11.62 4.11 -2.46
C SER A 14 11.37 2.82 -1.66
N GLN A 15 10.29 2.86 -0.88
CA GLN A 15 9.75 1.73 -0.13
C GLN A 15 8.22 1.77 -0.27
N ILE A 16 7.58 0.61 -0.30
CA ILE A 16 6.13 0.49 -0.25
C ILE A 16 5.71 0.03 1.14
N ILE A 17 4.70 0.70 1.71
CA ILE A 17 4.11 0.33 3.00
C ILE A 17 2.61 0.10 2.77
N PHE A 18 2.17 -1.14 2.95
CA PHE A 18 0.75 -1.49 2.92
C PHE A 18 0.19 -1.37 4.33
N ILE A 19 -0.63 -0.33 4.55
CA ILE A 19 -1.21 -0.05 5.85
C ILE A 19 -2.62 -0.61 5.91
N ASP A 20 -2.81 -1.59 6.80
CA ASP A 20 -4.10 -2.08 7.30
C ASP A 20 -5.10 -2.46 6.19
N GLN A 21 -4.60 -3.08 5.13
CA GLN A 21 -5.39 -3.61 4.01
C GLN A 21 -6.14 -4.92 4.39
N GLN A 22 -6.72 -4.97 5.59
CA GLN A 22 -7.56 -6.06 6.09
C GLN A 22 -9.00 -5.90 5.57
N PRO A 23 -9.76 -7.01 5.35
CA PRO A 23 -11.11 -6.94 4.79
C PRO A 23 -12.08 -6.02 5.53
N GLN A 24 -11.98 -5.97 6.87
CA GLN A 24 -12.83 -5.14 7.73
C GLN A 24 -12.59 -3.63 7.53
N MET A 25 -11.34 -3.22 7.27
CA MET A 25 -10.99 -1.80 7.08
C MET A 25 -11.58 -1.24 5.79
N ALA A 26 -11.77 -2.10 4.78
CA ALA A 26 -12.40 -1.72 3.52
C ALA A 26 -13.90 -1.41 3.65
N PHE A 27 -14.57 -1.79 4.74
CA PHE A 27 -15.98 -1.48 4.94
C PHE A 27 -16.25 0.00 5.26
N GLY A 28 -15.28 0.69 5.88
CA GLY A 28 -15.37 2.12 6.16
C GLY A 28 -15.07 3.01 4.95
N VAL A 29 -14.57 2.44 3.85
CA VAL A 29 -14.17 3.20 2.65
C VAL A 29 -15.38 3.42 1.75
N GLN A 30 -15.80 4.68 1.61
CA GLN A 30 -16.93 5.06 0.75
C GLN A 30 -16.52 5.92 -0.46
N SER A 31 -15.25 6.33 -0.53
CA SER A 31 -14.73 7.21 -1.59
C SER A 31 -14.40 6.49 -2.90
N ILE A 32 -14.36 5.15 -2.90
CA ILE A 32 -14.00 4.32 -4.05
C ILE A 32 -14.73 2.98 -3.97
N ASP A 33 -15.11 2.43 -5.13
CA ASP A 33 -15.65 1.08 -5.20
C ASP A 33 -14.66 0.05 -4.62
N ARG A 34 -15.17 -0.88 -3.82
CA ARG A 34 -14.34 -1.82 -3.06
C ARG A 34 -13.57 -2.79 -3.94
N GLN A 35 -14.12 -3.17 -5.10
CA GLN A 35 -13.41 -4.02 -6.04
C GLN A 35 -12.29 -3.26 -6.74
N VAL A 36 -12.52 -1.99 -7.11
CA VAL A 36 -11.48 -1.12 -7.67
C VAL A 36 -10.35 -0.88 -6.67
N LEU A 37 -10.68 -0.57 -5.41
CA LEU A 37 -9.69 -0.43 -4.33
C LEU A 37 -8.81 -1.67 -4.21
N LYS A 38 -9.42 -2.85 -4.10
CA LYS A 38 -8.70 -4.12 -4.00
C LYS A 38 -7.79 -4.35 -5.21
N ASN A 39 -8.30 -4.12 -6.41
CA ASN A 39 -7.53 -4.31 -7.64
C ASN A 39 -6.32 -3.38 -7.73
N ASN A 40 -6.47 -2.12 -7.31
CA ASN A 40 -5.38 -1.15 -7.24
C ASN A 40 -4.29 -1.59 -6.25
N VAL A 41 -4.69 -2.05 -5.06
CA VAL A 41 -3.75 -2.56 -4.03
C VAL A 41 -3.00 -3.79 -4.53
N VAL A 42 -3.69 -4.74 -5.16
CA VAL A 42 -3.05 -5.94 -5.74
C VAL A 42 -2.12 -5.57 -6.90
N GLY A 43 -2.52 -4.63 -7.76
CA GLY A 43 -1.69 -4.12 -8.85
C GLY A 43 -0.40 -3.49 -8.33
N LEU A 44 -0.51 -2.65 -7.30
CA LEU A 44 0.63 -2.03 -6.63
C LEU A 44 1.55 -3.08 -5.99
N ALA A 45 1.01 -4.09 -5.31
CA ALA A 45 1.81 -5.15 -4.69
C ALA A 45 2.55 -6.02 -5.72
N LYS A 46 1.92 -6.29 -6.86
CA LYS A 46 2.57 -6.99 -7.98
C LYS A 46 3.69 -6.14 -8.58
N ALA A 47 3.47 -4.83 -8.77
CA ALA A 47 4.51 -3.92 -9.23
C ALA A 47 5.69 -3.87 -8.25
N ALA A 48 5.42 -3.74 -6.94
CA ALA A 48 6.44 -3.78 -5.89
C ALA A 48 7.33 -5.02 -6.01
N ARG A 49 6.71 -6.19 -6.20
CA ARG A 49 7.42 -7.46 -6.41
C ARG A 49 8.25 -7.46 -7.68
N VAL A 50 7.69 -7.03 -8.82
CA VAL A 50 8.40 -7.02 -10.12
C VAL A 50 9.64 -6.13 -10.07
N PHE A 51 9.55 -4.98 -9.40
CA PHE A 51 10.65 -4.02 -9.28
C PHE A 51 11.58 -4.28 -8.09
N ASN A 52 11.33 -5.33 -7.30
CA ASN A 52 12.06 -5.63 -6.05
C ASN A 52 12.11 -4.46 -5.06
N ILE A 53 11.00 -3.72 -4.94
CA ILE A 53 10.88 -2.60 -4.00
C ILE A 53 10.74 -3.16 -2.57
N PRO A 54 11.55 -2.69 -1.60
CA PRO A 54 11.36 -3.05 -0.20
C PRO A 54 9.91 -2.81 0.23
N THR A 55 9.29 -3.79 0.88
CA THR A 55 7.86 -3.75 1.21
C THR A 55 7.63 -4.09 2.68
N THR A 56 6.91 -3.21 3.38
CA THR A 56 6.42 -3.41 4.75
C THR A 56 4.91 -3.59 4.72
N ILE A 57 4.40 -4.53 5.52
CA ILE A 57 2.97 -4.78 5.67
C ILE A 57 2.62 -4.57 7.14
N THR A 58 1.58 -3.78 7.41
CA THR A 58 1.05 -3.57 8.75
C THR A 58 -0.39 -4.05 8.84
N THR A 59 -0.80 -4.33 10.06
CA THR A 59 -2.18 -4.63 10.43
C THR A 59 -2.48 -3.96 11.75
N VAL A 60 -3.74 -3.58 11.95
CA VAL A 60 -4.26 -3.14 13.24
C VAL A 60 -5.12 -4.25 13.84
N GLU A 61 -4.92 -4.51 15.14
CA GLU A 61 -5.73 -5.45 15.94
C GLU A 61 -6.07 -6.75 15.17
N SER A 62 -5.06 -7.40 14.57
CA SER A 62 -5.29 -8.49 13.61
C SER A 62 -5.92 -9.75 14.23
N GLU A 63 -5.72 -9.95 15.53
CA GLU A 63 -6.30 -11.03 16.31
C GLU A 63 -7.62 -10.64 17.01
N SER A 64 -8.02 -9.37 16.90
CA SER A 64 -9.19 -8.81 17.57
C SER A 64 -10.02 -7.92 16.62
N PHE A 65 -11.00 -7.18 17.14
CA PHE A 65 -11.80 -6.26 16.34
C PHE A 65 -11.43 -4.82 16.71
N SER A 66 -11.01 -4.02 15.72
CA SER A 66 -10.61 -2.61 15.90
C SER A 66 -11.74 -1.62 15.56
N GLY A 67 -12.94 -2.11 15.22
CA GLY A 67 -14.07 -1.32 14.72
C GLY A 67 -15.15 -1.03 15.75
#